data_AF-A0A4P6EQ75-F1
#
_entry.id   AF-A0A4P6EQ75-F1
#
_cell.length_a   1.000
_cell.length_b   1.000
_cell.length_c   1.000
_cell.angle_alpha   90.00
_cell.angle_beta   90.00
_cell.angle_gamma   90.00
#
_symmetry.space_group_name_H-M   'P 1'
#
loop_
_entity.id
_entity.type
_entity.pdbx_description
1 polymer ?
#
loop_
_entity_poly.entity_id
_entity_poly.type
_entity_poly.pdbx_seq_one_letter_code
_entity_poly.pdbx_strand_id
1 'polypeptide(L)'
;MAAAGEQVVHTYGNWRKPKSPGLAGLGLIGTALMLLSLIGLILTMFLGGLLEAVLFALGASVVLMMLALRDKHGRSGMQRISNRVGFAIARRRGSNVYRSGPVGATPWGTFQLPGLAAPSRLSEWEDSYRRPFALVHVPSTNHYTVVLACEPDGASLVDQETIDRLVAHWGMWLASLGHEPGIAAVSVTVETAPDTGARLAREIDLNIDESASAVAQAMLREVQETYPKGSAHCRAWIAVTFSGAVNGQRRKPEDMGRELASRLPGLTAGLSAAGAGAARPVSAQGLCEVIRTAYDPAAALLIDQAHAMGQTPDLRWSDVGPTAHEANWGSYRHDGAFSVTWSMTQAPRGDIYDSAFQRLLSPHPDIARKRVTLLYRPLDAATAAPIVESDKRNAEFHMSARPSARAAVDARAAAATARDEARGAGLVNFGAVVTATVLDAEKLPLARAAVDNLAPTARILVRPVYGSQDAAFAAGLPLGIVLPAHLRVPAELRENL
;
A
#
# COMPACT_ATOMS: atom_id res chain seq x y z
N MET A 1 41.82 0.83 -27.86
CA MET A 1 40.39 0.43 -27.80
C MET A 1 40.20 -0.40 -26.55
N ALA A 2 39.85 0.26 -25.43
CA ALA A 2 39.53 -0.45 -24.19
C ALA A 2 38.22 -1.21 -24.40
N ALA A 3 38.20 -2.50 -24.04
CA ALA A 3 37.00 -3.32 -24.06
C ALA A 3 35.93 -2.64 -23.19
N ALA A 4 34.83 -2.23 -23.80
CA ALA A 4 33.64 -1.85 -23.06
C ALA A 4 33.22 -3.09 -22.27
N GLY A 5 33.40 -3.05 -20.95
CA GLY A 5 32.91 -4.09 -20.05
C GLY A 5 31.42 -4.28 -20.30
N GLU A 6 31.00 -5.52 -20.50
CA GLU A 6 29.61 -5.88 -20.65
C GLU A 6 28.84 -5.38 -19.42
N GLN A 7 28.00 -4.35 -19.59
CA GLN A 7 27.18 -3.84 -18.50
C GLN A 7 26.17 -4.93 -18.12
N VAL A 8 26.44 -5.60 -17.00
CA VAL A 8 25.55 -6.61 -16.45
C VAL A 8 24.30 -5.91 -15.93
N VAL A 9 23.20 -6.01 -16.67
CA VAL A 9 21.92 -5.46 -16.22
C VAL A 9 21.38 -6.33 -15.10
N HIS A 10 21.21 -5.75 -13.92
CA HIS A 10 20.64 -6.44 -12.77
C HIS A 10 19.14 -6.71 -12.96
N THR A 11 18.71 -7.89 -12.55
CA THR A 11 17.31 -8.30 -12.55
C THR A 11 16.88 -8.71 -11.16
N TYR A 12 15.66 -8.35 -10.77
CA TYR A 12 15.08 -8.61 -9.47
C TYR A 12 13.91 -9.59 -9.60
N GLY A 13 13.83 -10.58 -8.71
CA GLY A 13 12.90 -11.68 -8.90
C GLY A 13 12.71 -12.55 -7.66
N ASN A 14 12.38 -13.82 -7.90
CA ASN A 14 12.20 -14.85 -6.87
C ASN A 14 11.09 -14.58 -5.84
N TRP A 15 10.10 -13.73 -6.16
CA TRP A 15 8.97 -13.54 -5.25
C TRP A 15 8.13 -14.79 -5.12
N ARG A 16 7.90 -15.19 -3.87
CA ARG A 16 7.05 -16.32 -3.53
C ARG A 16 5.81 -15.83 -2.82
N LYS A 17 4.70 -16.49 -3.13
CA LYS A 17 3.47 -16.33 -2.36
C LYS A 17 3.48 -17.41 -1.27
N PRO A 18 3.35 -17.03 0.02
CA PRO A 18 3.14 -17.99 1.09
C PRO A 18 1.96 -18.90 0.73
N LYS A 19 2.14 -20.21 0.80
CA LYS A 19 1.09 -21.20 0.52
C LYS A 19 0.66 -21.80 1.85
N SER A 20 -0.65 -21.81 2.10
CA SER A 20 -1.20 -22.58 3.22
C SER A 20 -1.07 -24.08 2.94
N PRO A 21 -0.77 -24.90 3.97
CA PRO A 21 -0.74 -26.34 3.83
C PRO A 21 -2.14 -26.86 3.50
N GLY A 22 -2.23 -27.81 2.56
CA GLY A 22 -3.52 -28.36 2.14
C GLY A 22 -3.44 -29.36 1.00
N LEU A 23 -4.49 -30.17 0.85
CA LEU A 23 -4.58 -31.22 -0.16
C LEU A 23 -5.30 -30.72 -1.41
N ALA A 24 -4.80 -31.11 -2.60
CA ALA A 24 -5.44 -30.82 -3.90
C ALA A 24 -5.75 -29.32 -4.16
N GLY A 25 -4.98 -28.39 -3.57
CA GLY A 25 -5.19 -26.94 -3.73
C GLY A 25 -6.29 -26.34 -2.86
N LEU A 26 -6.95 -27.17 -2.05
CA LEU A 26 -7.79 -26.74 -0.95
C LEU A 26 -6.86 -26.39 0.22
N GLY A 27 -6.86 -25.15 0.71
CA GLY A 27 -6.10 -24.79 1.91
C GLY A 27 -6.58 -25.60 3.13
N LEU A 28 -6.03 -25.32 4.32
CA LEU A 28 -6.32 -26.13 5.52
C LEU A 28 -7.82 -26.26 5.81
N ILE A 29 -8.58 -25.15 5.73
CA ILE A 29 -10.04 -25.19 5.89
C ILE A 29 -10.72 -26.02 4.80
N GLY A 30 -10.30 -25.90 3.54
CA GLY A 30 -10.90 -26.66 2.45
C GLY A 30 -10.64 -28.16 2.62
N THR A 31 -9.46 -28.52 3.11
CA THR A 31 -9.09 -29.91 3.42
C THR A 31 -9.89 -30.45 4.62
N ALA A 32 -10.04 -29.65 5.68
CA ALA A 32 -10.88 -30.01 6.84
C ALA A 32 -12.36 -30.18 6.43
N LEU A 33 -12.89 -29.27 5.61
CA LEU A 33 -14.25 -29.38 5.05
C LEU A 33 -14.41 -30.61 4.17
N MET A 34 -13.39 -30.97 3.38
CA MET A 34 -13.41 -32.19 2.58
C MET A 34 -13.51 -33.43 3.47
N LEU A 35 -12.70 -33.49 4.54
CA LEU A 35 -12.72 -34.60 5.49
C LEU A 35 -14.03 -34.68 6.28
N LEU A 36 -14.55 -33.55 6.75
CA LEU A 36 -15.86 -33.47 7.40
C LEU A 36 -17.01 -33.85 6.46
N SER A 37 -16.91 -33.48 5.19
CA SER A 37 -17.89 -33.89 4.17
C SER A 37 -17.85 -35.39 3.94
N LEU A 38 -16.66 -36.01 3.95
CA LEU A 38 -16.56 -37.47 3.84
C LEU A 38 -17.19 -38.18 5.04
N ILE A 39 -16.95 -37.69 6.27
CA ILE A 39 -17.58 -38.23 7.48
C ILE A 39 -19.11 -38.05 7.44
N GLY A 40 -19.58 -36.85 7.06
CA GLY A 40 -21.00 -36.56 6.91
C GLY A 40 -21.68 -37.44 5.87
N LEU A 41 -20.99 -37.76 4.78
CA LEU A 41 -21.48 -38.69 3.76
C LEU A 41 -21.70 -40.10 4.33
N ILE A 42 -20.74 -40.62 5.11
CA ILE A 42 -20.86 -41.93 5.75
C ILE A 42 -22.03 -41.93 6.75
N LEU A 43 -22.17 -40.87 7.56
CA LEU A 43 -23.25 -40.75 8.55
C LEU A 43 -24.63 -40.65 7.89
N THR A 44 -24.77 -39.85 6.84
CA THR A 44 -26.04 -39.71 6.10
C THR A 44 -26.42 -41.01 5.39
N MET A 45 -25.44 -41.73 4.83
CA MET A 45 -25.67 -43.06 4.25
C MET A 45 -26.11 -44.08 5.30
N PHE A 46 -25.57 -44.02 6.52
CA PHE A 46 -25.93 -44.92 7.61
C PHE A 46 -27.31 -44.64 8.21
N LEU A 47 -27.70 -43.36 8.34
CA LEU A 47 -28.93 -42.94 9.03
C LEU A 47 -30.15 -42.76 8.10
N GLY A 48 -29.93 -42.18 6.91
CA GLY A 48 -31.00 -41.78 5.99
C GLY A 48 -31.20 -42.72 4.82
N GLY A 49 -30.11 -43.32 4.32
CA GLY A 49 -30.11 -44.16 3.13
C GLY A 49 -29.36 -43.53 1.95
N LEU A 50 -29.44 -44.18 0.78
CA LEU A 50 -28.65 -43.81 -0.40
C LEU A 50 -29.05 -42.44 -0.98
N LEU A 51 -30.34 -42.11 -0.97
CA LEU A 51 -30.84 -40.88 -1.60
C LEU A 51 -30.36 -39.64 -0.84
N GLU A 52 -30.47 -39.66 0.49
CA GLU A 52 -30.02 -38.61 1.40
C GLU A 52 -28.51 -38.41 1.30
N ALA A 53 -27.76 -39.51 1.24
CA ALA A 53 -26.31 -39.49 1.05
C ALA A 53 -25.92 -38.86 -0.29
N VAL A 54 -26.62 -39.18 -1.38
CA VAL A 54 -26.38 -38.59 -2.71
C VAL A 54 -26.67 -37.08 -2.71
N LEU A 55 -27.79 -36.66 -2.12
CA LEU A 55 -28.13 -35.23 -2.01
C LEU A 55 -27.10 -34.46 -1.18
N PHE A 56 -26.66 -35.04 -0.06
CA PHE A 56 -25.60 -34.47 0.76
C PHE A 56 -24.27 -34.38 -0.01
N ALA A 57 -23.86 -35.45 -0.68
CA ALA A 57 -22.65 -35.48 -1.50
C ALA A 57 -22.66 -34.41 -2.59
N LEU A 58 -23.82 -34.22 -3.25
CA LEU A 58 -23.98 -33.19 -4.28
C LEU A 58 -23.81 -31.79 -3.69
N GLY A 59 -24.46 -31.50 -2.56
CA GLY A 59 -24.30 -30.23 -1.85
C GLY A 59 -22.86 -29.96 -1.40
N ALA A 60 -22.22 -30.94 -0.76
CA ALA A 60 -20.83 -30.86 -0.33
C ALA A 60 -19.88 -30.66 -1.52
N SER A 61 -20.11 -31.35 -2.64
CA SER A 61 -19.32 -31.22 -3.86
C SER A 61 -19.41 -29.82 -4.46
N VAL A 62 -20.60 -29.20 -4.48
CA VAL A 62 -20.78 -27.81 -4.93
C VAL A 62 -20.01 -26.84 -4.04
N VAL A 63 -20.05 -27.03 -2.72
CA VAL A 63 -19.30 -26.19 -1.76
C VAL A 63 -17.80 -26.33 -1.96
N LEU A 64 -17.29 -27.57 -2.07
CA LEU A 64 -15.88 -27.85 -2.32
C LEU A 64 -15.43 -27.31 -3.68
N MET A 65 -16.24 -27.44 -4.73
CA MET A 65 -15.97 -26.87 -6.04
C MET A 65 -15.88 -25.33 -5.97
N MET A 66 -16.77 -24.67 -5.21
CA MET A 66 -16.72 -23.21 -5.00
C MET A 66 -15.49 -22.74 -4.23
N LEU A 67 -14.88 -23.61 -3.41
CA LEU A 67 -13.60 -23.36 -2.73
C LEU A 67 -12.40 -23.64 -3.63
N ALA A 68 -12.46 -24.70 -4.44
CA ALA A 68 -11.38 -25.13 -5.32
C ALA A 68 -11.22 -24.23 -6.56
N LEU A 69 -12.33 -23.77 -7.14
CA LEU A 69 -12.32 -22.87 -8.28
C LEU A 69 -11.85 -21.48 -7.86
N ARG A 70 -10.59 -21.18 -8.20
CA ARG A 70 -9.97 -19.88 -8.00
C ARG A 70 -9.94 -19.12 -9.31
N ASP A 71 -10.18 -17.81 -9.23
CA ASP A 71 -10.04 -16.93 -10.37
C ASP A 71 -8.58 -16.61 -10.70
N LYS A 72 -8.37 -15.82 -11.77
CA LYS A 72 -7.03 -15.30 -12.14
C LYS A 72 -6.32 -14.52 -11.03
N HIS A 73 -7.04 -14.10 -9.99
CA HIS A 73 -6.55 -13.35 -8.83
C HIS A 73 -6.40 -14.24 -7.58
N GLY A 74 -6.59 -15.56 -7.69
CA GLY A 74 -6.50 -16.51 -6.60
C GLY A 74 -7.65 -16.44 -5.59
N ARG A 75 -8.76 -15.79 -5.92
CA ARG A 75 -9.97 -15.68 -5.07
C ARG A 75 -10.94 -16.82 -5.38
N SER A 76 -11.44 -17.47 -4.35
CA SER A 76 -12.46 -18.52 -4.49
C SER A 76 -13.86 -17.95 -4.73
N GLY A 77 -14.77 -18.78 -5.26
CA GLY A 77 -16.18 -18.42 -5.42
C GLY A 77 -16.82 -18.00 -4.10
N MET A 78 -16.51 -18.71 -3.01
CA MET A 78 -17.02 -18.39 -1.67
C MET A 78 -16.55 -17.02 -1.16
N GLN A 79 -15.28 -16.65 -1.40
CA GLN A 79 -14.78 -15.32 -1.04
C GLN A 79 -15.52 -14.20 -1.80
N ARG A 80 -15.82 -14.42 -3.08
CA ARG A 80 -16.56 -13.44 -3.90
C ARG A 80 -17.99 -13.25 -3.41
N ILE A 81 -18.68 -14.35 -3.05
CA ILE A 81 -20.02 -14.30 -2.46
C ILE A 81 -19.99 -13.60 -1.11
N SER A 82 -19.05 -13.97 -0.23
CA SER A 82 -18.90 -13.35 1.09
C SER A 82 -18.73 -11.83 0.99
N ASN A 83 -17.87 -11.35 0.07
CA ASN A 83 -17.71 -9.91 -0.17
C ASN A 83 -19.01 -9.24 -0.65
N ARG A 84 -19.76 -9.90 -1.54
CA ARG A 84 -21.03 -9.38 -2.06
C ARG A 84 -22.09 -9.28 -0.97
N VAL A 85 -22.21 -10.32 -0.14
CA VAL A 85 -23.13 -10.35 1.00
C VAL A 85 -22.73 -9.32 2.04
N GLY A 86 -21.45 -9.24 2.41
CA GLY A 86 -20.92 -8.25 3.34
C GLY A 86 -21.22 -6.82 2.89
N PHE A 87 -21.00 -6.50 1.62
CA PHE A 87 -21.35 -5.20 1.06
C PHE A 87 -22.86 -4.95 1.04
N ALA A 88 -23.67 -5.94 0.68
CA ALA A 88 -25.13 -5.81 0.70
C ALA A 88 -25.65 -5.52 2.13
N ILE A 89 -25.08 -6.17 3.15
CA ILE A 89 -25.39 -5.91 4.56
C ILE A 89 -24.94 -4.49 4.94
N ALA A 90 -23.72 -4.09 4.58
CA ALA A 90 -23.20 -2.75 4.86
C ALA A 90 -24.10 -1.66 4.25
N ARG A 91 -24.53 -1.86 2.99
CA ARG A 91 -25.46 -0.95 2.30
C ARG A 91 -26.82 -0.89 2.97
N ARG A 92 -27.38 -2.04 3.36
CA ARG A 92 -28.67 -2.08 4.10
C ARG A 92 -28.61 -1.39 5.46
N ARG A 93 -27.45 -1.44 6.13
CA ARG A 93 -27.20 -0.75 7.41
C ARG A 93 -26.81 0.72 7.26
N GLY A 94 -26.62 1.21 6.03
CA GLY A 94 -26.15 2.57 5.76
C GLY A 94 -24.69 2.82 6.11
N SER A 95 -23.91 1.79 6.49
CA SER A 95 -22.50 1.96 6.90
C SER A 95 -21.56 2.24 5.72
N ASN A 96 -22.06 2.19 4.49
CA ASN A 96 -21.34 2.58 3.28
C ASN A 96 -21.45 4.09 2.98
N VAL A 97 -22.29 4.81 3.72
CA VAL A 97 -22.51 6.24 3.60
C VAL A 97 -21.99 6.93 4.85
N TYR A 98 -21.22 8.00 4.67
CA TYR A 98 -20.68 8.78 5.79
C TYR A 98 -20.98 10.26 5.59
N ARG A 99 -21.42 10.92 6.66
CA ARG A 99 -21.75 12.34 6.71
C ARG A 99 -21.18 12.91 8.01
N SER A 100 -20.19 13.79 7.89
CA SER A 100 -19.46 14.40 9.00
C SER A 100 -19.72 15.90 9.09
N GLY A 101 -19.08 16.56 10.04
CA GLY A 101 -19.22 17.99 10.28
C GLY A 101 -20.41 18.37 11.18
N PRO A 102 -20.64 19.68 11.40
CA PRO A 102 -21.58 20.18 12.39
C PRO A 102 -23.04 19.80 12.14
N VAL A 103 -23.39 19.57 10.88
CA VAL A 103 -24.73 19.13 10.43
C VAL A 103 -24.75 17.64 10.05
N GLY A 104 -23.66 16.92 10.30
CA GLY A 104 -23.50 15.51 9.99
C GLY A 104 -24.18 14.58 11.00
N ALA A 105 -24.20 13.29 10.68
CA ALA A 105 -24.76 12.26 11.56
C ALA A 105 -23.77 11.79 12.65
N THR A 106 -22.54 12.30 12.62
CA THR A 106 -21.49 11.94 13.58
C THR A 106 -21.59 12.79 14.85
N PRO A 107 -21.51 12.20 16.06
CA PRO A 107 -21.71 12.93 17.33
C PRO A 107 -20.73 14.07 17.60
N TRP A 108 -19.55 14.06 16.96
CA TRP A 108 -18.45 14.98 17.27
C TRP A 108 -18.56 16.34 16.59
N GLY A 109 -19.41 16.49 15.57
CA GLY A 109 -19.55 17.75 14.83
C GLY A 109 -18.32 18.17 14.01
N THR A 110 -17.30 17.31 13.88
CA THR A 110 -16.05 17.57 13.16
C THR A 110 -16.00 16.78 11.85
N PHE A 111 -15.10 17.16 10.94
CA PHE A 111 -14.86 16.42 9.69
C PHE A 111 -13.87 15.26 9.92
N GLN A 112 -14.24 14.32 10.79
CA GLN A 112 -13.34 13.25 11.22
C GLN A 112 -13.01 12.28 10.08
N LEU A 113 -11.84 11.64 10.17
CA LEU A 113 -11.48 10.55 9.28
C LEU A 113 -12.47 9.37 9.39
N PRO A 114 -12.79 8.71 8.28
CA PRO A 114 -13.71 7.58 8.27
C PRO A 114 -13.02 6.22 8.46
N GLY A 115 -13.83 5.19 8.69
CA GLY A 115 -13.43 3.79 8.57
C GLY A 115 -12.25 3.41 9.46
N LEU A 116 -11.24 2.75 8.87
CA LEU A 116 -10.06 2.28 9.60
C LEU A 116 -9.23 3.40 10.23
N ALA A 117 -9.32 4.61 9.68
CA ALA A 117 -8.60 5.78 10.18
C ALA A 117 -9.40 6.57 11.23
N ALA A 118 -10.68 6.29 11.44
CA ALA A 118 -11.52 7.01 12.40
C ALA A 118 -10.97 7.05 13.84
N PRO A 119 -10.47 5.95 14.44
CA PRO A 119 -9.96 6.00 15.80
C PRO A 119 -8.57 6.65 15.89
N SER A 120 -7.95 7.05 14.77
CA SER A 120 -6.61 7.61 14.79
C SER A 120 -6.53 8.92 15.58
N ARG A 121 -5.37 9.15 16.19
CA ARG A 121 -5.02 10.37 16.91
C ARG A 121 -3.68 10.87 16.38
N LEU A 122 -3.51 12.18 16.36
CA LEU A 122 -2.28 12.82 15.93
C LEU A 122 -1.65 13.54 17.11
N SER A 123 -0.34 13.37 17.27
CA SER A 123 0.51 14.16 18.16
C SER A 123 1.74 14.62 17.40
N GLU A 124 2.36 15.71 17.85
CA GLU A 124 3.60 16.23 17.28
C GLU A 124 4.72 16.14 18.30
N TRP A 125 5.91 15.79 17.82
CA TRP A 125 7.12 15.60 18.59
C TRP A 125 8.30 16.18 17.82
N GLU A 126 9.42 16.38 18.49
CA GLU A 126 10.67 16.81 17.84
C GLU A 126 11.70 15.70 17.92
N ASP A 127 12.42 15.46 16.82
CA ASP A 127 13.53 14.53 16.81
C ASP A 127 14.82 15.13 17.40
N SER A 128 15.89 14.34 17.45
CA SER A 128 17.18 14.79 17.99
C SER A 128 17.84 15.94 17.20
N TYR A 129 17.35 16.25 16.00
CA TYR A 129 17.77 17.40 15.18
C TYR A 129 16.78 18.57 15.25
N ARG A 130 15.83 18.54 16.19
CA ARG A 130 14.74 19.53 16.33
C ARG A 130 13.85 19.64 15.09
N ARG A 131 13.71 18.55 14.34
CA ARG A 131 12.75 18.48 13.23
C ARG A 131 11.40 18.01 13.78
N PRO A 132 10.30 18.75 13.55
CA PRO A 132 8.98 18.30 13.99
C PRO A 132 8.55 17.06 13.20
N PHE A 133 7.92 16.11 13.88
CA PHE A 133 7.35 14.92 13.26
C PHE A 133 5.98 14.58 13.82
N ALA A 134 5.08 14.21 12.90
CA ALA A 134 3.77 13.67 13.18
C ALA A 134 3.88 12.23 13.67
N LEU A 135 3.22 11.94 14.80
CA LEU A 135 3.01 10.60 15.32
C LEU A 135 1.52 10.27 15.29
N VAL A 136 1.14 9.39 14.36
CA VAL A 136 -0.23 8.87 14.25
C VAL A 136 -0.38 7.64 15.11
N HIS A 137 -1.28 7.68 16.09
CA HIS A 137 -1.63 6.54 16.93
C HIS A 137 -2.98 5.96 16.51
N VAL A 138 -3.06 4.64 16.34
CA VAL A 138 -4.30 3.89 16.12
C VAL A 138 -4.59 3.03 17.35
N PRO A 139 -5.48 3.46 18.27
CA PRO A 139 -5.71 2.80 19.55
C PRO A 139 -6.20 1.35 19.44
N SER A 140 -6.94 1.02 18.38
CA SER A 140 -7.51 -0.32 18.19
C SER A 140 -6.47 -1.40 17.96
N THR A 141 -5.36 -1.06 17.28
CA THR A 141 -4.23 -1.96 17.02
C THR A 141 -3.01 -1.63 17.87
N ASN A 142 -3.06 -0.52 18.61
CA ASN A 142 -1.92 0.05 19.33
C ASN A 142 -0.71 0.32 18.43
N HIS A 143 -0.95 0.73 17.18
CA HIS A 143 0.09 1.06 16.22
C HIS A 143 0.42 2.55 16.24
N TYR A 144 1.70 2.85 16.08
CA TYR A 144 2.25 4.20 16.03
C TYR A 144 2.98 4.40 14.71
N THR A 145 2.58 5.38 13.90
CA THR A 145 3.16 5.62 12.58
C THR A 145 3.84 6.98 12.53
N VAL A 146 5.06 7.02 12.02
CA VAL A 146 5.76 8.25 11.62
C VAL A 146 5.79 8.32 10.10
N VAL A 147 5.59 9.51 9.54
CA VAL A 147 5.57 9.75 8.09
C VAL A 147 6.77 10.59 7.69
N LEU A 148 7.47 10.15 6.65
CA LEU A 148 8.63 10.82 6.07
C LEU A 148 8.25 11.30 4.66
N ALA A 149 8.40 12.58 4.38
CA ALA A 149 8.33 13.11 3.03
C ALA A 149 9.67 12.85 2.33
N CYS A 150 9.59 12.35 1.10
CA CYS A 150 10.72 12.00 0.27
C CYS A 150 10.64 12.75 -1.07
N GLU A 151 11.79 13.13 -1.59
CA GLU A 151 11.95 13.84 -2.86
C GLU A 151 12.82 12.95 -3.76
N PRO A 152 12.26 11.87 -4.34
CA PRO A 152 13.07 10.94 -5.12
C PRO A 152 13.60 11.63 -6.38
N ASP A 153 14.91 11.52 -6.61
CA ASP A 153 15.63 12.23 -7.68
C ASP A 153 15.24 11.76 -9.11
N GLY A 154 14.45 10.68 -9.21
CA GLY A 154 14.12 10.02 -10.47
C GLY A 154 15.30 9.22 -11.03
N ALA A 155 15.07 8.53 -12.15
CA ALA A 155 16.08 7.70 -12.82
C ALA A 155 16.61 8.32 -14.13
N SER A 156 16.21 9.56 -14.44
CA SER A 156 16.58 10.21 -15.70
C SER A 156 18.03 10.70 -15.65
N LEU A 157 18.82 10.34 -16.66
CA LEU A 157 20.24 10.73 -16.79
C LEU A 157 21.16 10.22 -15.68
N VAL A 158 20.75 9.16 -14.98
CA VAL A 158 21.57 8.47 -13.97
C VAL A 158 22.21 7.24 -14.62
N ASP A 159 23.47 6.97 -14.28
CA ASP A 159 24.20 5.78 -14.71
C ASP A 159 23.65 4.51 -14.03
N GLN A 160 23.70 3.39 -14.73
CA GLN A 160 23.17 2.12 -14.22
C GLN A 160 23.84 1.70 -12.90
N GLU A 161 25.14 1.95 -12.74
CA GLU A 161 25.87 1.63 -11.49
C GLU A 161 25.28 2.39 -10.29
N THR A 162 24.92 3.67 -10.46
CA THR A 162 24.21 4.42 -9.42
C THR A 162 22.84 3.84 -9.16
N ILE A 163 22.05 3.49 -10.19
CA ILE A 163 20.74 2.85 -10.02
C ILE A 163 20.87 1.56 -9.19
N ASP A 164 21.81 0.69 -9.56
CA ASP A 164 22.05 -0.58 -8.88
C ASP A 164 22.45 -0.35 -7.41
N ARG A 165 23.29 0.66 -7.15
CA ARG A 165 23.65 1.10 -5.79
C ARG A 165 22.45 1.60 -5.00
N LEU A 166 21.56 2.40 -5.60
CA LEU A 166 20.35 2.90 -4.92
C LEU A 166 19.41 1.74 -4.56
N VAL A 167 19.19 0.81 -5.49
CA VAL A 167 18.35 -0.38 -5.25
C VAL A 167 18.97 -1.29 -4.18
N ALA A 168 20.29 -1.45 -4.17
CA ALA A 168 20.99 -2.21 -3.13
C ALA A 168 20.81 -1.57 -1.75
N HIS A 169 20.99 -0.25 -1.62
CA HIS A 169 20.77 0.46 -0.36
C HIS A 169 19.32 0.43 0.09
N TRP A 170 18.35 0.47 -0.84
CA TRP A 170 16.94 0.25 -0.52
C TRP A 170 16.69 -1.14 0.08
N GLY A 171 17.29 -2.18 -0.52
CA GLY A 171 17.24 -3.54 0.02
C GLY A 171 17.87 -3.65 1.41
N MET A 172 19.02 -3.02 1.62
CA MET A 172 19.71 -2.98 2.92
C MET A 172 18.88 -2.24 3.98
N TRP A 173 18.27 -1.11 3.62
CA TRP A 173 17.40 -0.36 4.53
C TRP A 173 16.18 -1.21 4.94
N LEU A 174 15.51 -1.86 3.99
CA LEU A 174 14.40 -2.78 4.29
C LEU A 174 14.84 -3.96 5.18
N ALA A 175 16.03 -4.52 4.95
CA ALA A 175 16.59 -5.58 5.79
C ALA A 175 16.91 -5.10 7.21
N SER A 176 17.44 -3.89 7.37
CA SER A 176 17.72 -3.32 8.70
C SER A 176 16.45 -3.15 9.53
N LEU A 177 15.30 -2.92 8.90
CA LEU A 177 14.02 -2.83 9.61
C LEU A 177 13.65 -4.14 10.30
N GLY A 178 14.09 -5.31 9.82
CA GLY A 178 13.87 -6.58 10.51
C GLY A 178 14.54 -6.65 11.89
N HIS A 179 15.50 -5.76 12.16
CA HIS A 179 16.17 -5.61 13.45
C HIS A 179 15.63 -4.43 14.27
N GLU A 180 14.76 -3.61 13.69
CA GLU A 180 14.21 -2.42 14.32
C GLU A 180 13.13 -2.82 15.35
N PRO A 181 13.29 -2.47 16.65
CA PRO A 181 12.37 -2.90 17.69
C PRO A 181 10.94 -2.43 17.43
N GLY A 182 10.02 -3.41 17.45
CA GLY A 182 8.59 -3.16 17.31
C GLY A 182 8.15 -2.74 15.92
N ILE A 183 8.94 -2.94 14.85
CA ILE A 183 8.45 -2.68 13.49
C ILE A 183 7.21 -3.56 13.20
N ALA A 184 6.16 -2.95 12.64
CA ALA A 184 4.94 -3.65 12.25
C ALA A 184 4.73 -3.62 10.73
N ALA A 185 5.02 -2.48 10.10
CA ALA A 185 4.94 -2.31 8.66
C ALA A 185 5.69 -1.06 8.19
N VAL A 186 5.95 -1.01 6.89
CA VAL A 186 6.34 0.21 6.18
C VAL A 186 5.44 0.34 4.95
N SER A 187 5.04 1.57 4.61
CA SER A 187 4.36 1.83 3.34
C SER A 187 5.04 2.96 2.59
N VAL A 188 5.24 2.76 1.29
CA VAL A 188 5.82 3.75 0.38
C VAL A 188 4.71 4.18 -0.56
N THR A 189 4.26 5.42 -0.40
CA THR A 189 3.18 6.02 -1.17
C THR A 189 3.78 6.98 -2.18
N VAL A 190 3.64 6.68 -3.47
CA VAL A 190 4.01 7.59 -4.56
C VAL A 190 2.73 8.13 -5.17
N GLU A 191 2.58 9.44 -5.18
CA GLU A 191 1.41 10.13 -5.71
C GLU A 191 1.81 11.02 -6.88
N THR A 192 1.04 10.92 -7.97
CA THR A 192 1.12 11.82 -9.11
C THR A 192 -0.18 12.58 -9.30
N ALA A 193 -0.08 13.91 -9.41
CA ALA A 193 -1.20 14.81 -9.63
C ALA A 193 -0.76 16.03 -10.46
N PRO A 194 -1.67 16.72 -11.18
CA PRO A 194 -1.39 17.99 -11.83
C PRO A 194 -0.77 19.00 -10.87
N ASP A 195 0.15 19.80 -11.39
CA ASP A 195 0.66 20.96 -10.69
C ASP A 195 -0.43 22.03 -10.54
N THR A 196 -0.51 22.64 -9.36
CA THR A 196 -1.39 23.79 -9.12
C THR A 196 -0.79 25.07 -9.71
N GLY A 197 0.50 25.07 -10.06
CA GLY A 197 1.25 26.21 -10.58
C GLY A 197 1.72 27.19 -9.50
N ALA A 198 1.17 27.10 -8.29
CA ALA A 198 1.47 28.02 -7.20
C ALA A 198 2.94 27.97 -6.73
N ARG A 199 3.61 26.82 -6.88
CA ARG A 199 5.04 26.70 -6.57
C ARG A 199 5.91 27.38 -7.62
N LEU A 200 5.64 27.15 -8.91
CA LEU A 200 6.37 27.81 -10.00
C LEU A 200 6.16 29.33 -9.93
N ALA A 201 4.92 29.76 -9.68
CA ALA A 201 4.59 31.15 -9.41
C ALA A 201 5.47 31.75 -8.32
N ARG A 202 5.53 31.10 -7.15
CA ARG A 202 6.37 31.54 -6.03
C ARG A 202 7.85 31.58 -6.37
N GLU A 203 8.37 30.56 -7.05
CA GLU A 203 9.79 30.50 -7.42
C GLU A 203 10.16 31.65 -8.37
N ILE A 204 9.27 31.98 -9.31
CA ILE A 204 9.43 33.13 -10.20
C ILE A 204 9.36 34.43 -9.38
N ASP A 205 8.34 34.59 -8.55
CA ASP A 205 8.14 35.82 -7.76
C ASP A 205 9.31 36.09 -6.78
N LEU A 206 9.91 35.03 -6.21
CA LEU A 206 11.04 35.15 -5.27
C LEU A 206 12.39 35.41 -5.96
N ASN A 207 12.56 34.97 -7.20
CA ASN A 207 13.86 35.03 -7.89
C ASN A 207 13.87 36.00 -9.09
N ILE A 208 12.77 36.68 -9.38
CA ILE A 208 12.74 37.67 -10.45
C ILE A 208 13.63 38.87 -10.07
N ASP A 209 14.66 39.11 -10.87
CA ASP A 209 15.48 40.30 -10.71
C ASP A 209 14.72 41.51 -11.27
N GLU A 210 14.46 42.50 -10.40
CA GLU A 210 13.76 43.73 -10.77
C GLU A 210 14.52 44.53 -11.84
N SER A 211 15.84 44.34 -11.95
CA SER A 211 16.69 44.97 -12.97
C SER A 211 16.72 44.24 -14.31
N ALA A 212 16.09 43.05 -14.41
CA ALA A 212 16.02 42.29 -15.65
C ALA A 212 15.23 43.03 -16.74
N SER A 213 15.55 42.76 -18.01
CA SER A 213 14.84 43.36 -19.14
C SER A 213 13.32 43.09 -19.09
N ALA A 214 12.52 44.06 -19.53
CA ALA A 214 11.06 43.95 -19.53
C ALA A 214 10.54 42.72 -20.30
N VAL A 215 11.23 42.32 -21.37
CA VAL A 215 10.88 41.12 -22.16
C VAL A 215 11.08 39.85 -21.34
N ALA A 216 12.17 39.74 -20.57
CA ALA A 216 12.42 38.57 -19.73
C ALA A 216 11.40 38.46 -18.59
N GLN A 217 11.06 39.58 -17.96
CA GLN A 217 10.01 39.61 -16.92
C GLN A 217 8.64 39.24 -17.48
N ALA A 218 8.27 39.77 -18.66
CA ALA A 218 7.02 39.41 -19.33
C ALA A 218 6.97 37.92 -19.69
N MET A 219 8.06 37.36 -20.20
CA MET A 219 8.17 35.93 -20.50
C MET A 219 7.98 35.05 -19.26
N LEU A 220 8.60 35.40 -18.13
CA LEU A 220 8.44 34.65 -16.88
C LEU A 220 6.99 34.69 -16.37
N ARG A 221 6.32 35.86 -16.45
CA ARG A 221 4.90 35.99 -16.10
C ARG A 221 3.99 35.21 -17.05
N GLU A 222 4.28 35.20 -18.35
CA GLU A 222 3.52 34.39 -19.33
C GLU A 222 3.68 32.89 -19.07
N VAL A 223 4.88 32.43 -18.74
CA VAL A 223 5.15 31.04 -18.33
C VAL A 223 4.34 30.69 -17.07
N GLN A 224 4.29 31.58 -16.08
CA GLN A 224 3.48 31.40 -14.86
C GLN A 224 1.99 31.23 -15.18
N GLU A 225 1.44 31.92 -16.17
CA GLU A 225 0.02 31.81 -16.54
C GLU A 225 -0.28 30.57 -17.41
N THR A 226 0.67 30.16 -18.26
CA THR A 226 0.44 29.18 -19.32
C THR A 226 0.91 27.76 -18.94
N TYR A 227 2.01 27.65 -18.19
CA TYR A 227 2.68 26.38 -17.86
C TYR A 227 2.01 25.52 -16.76
N PRO A 228 1.29 26.06 -15.75
CA PRO A 228 0.62 25.26 -14.72
C PRO A 228 -0.34 24.20 -15.26
N LYS A 229 -0.83 24.35 -16.50
CA LYS A 229 -1.81 23.46 -17.11
C LYS A 229 -1.22 22.18 -17.71
N GLY A 230 0.08 21.91 -17.59
CA GLY A 230 0.74 20.78 -18.27
C GLY A 230 1.73 19.94 -17.46
N SER A 231 2.25 20.41 -16.32
CA SER A 231 3.16 19.64 -15.47
C SER A 231 2.40 18.80 -14.45
N ALA A 232 2.93 17.63 -14.12
CA ALA A 232 2.43 16.79 -13.05
C ALA A 232 3.55 16.51 -12.05
N HIS A 233 3.23 16.71 -10.77
CA HIS A 233 4.16 16.50 -9.67
C HIS A 233 4.10 15.07 -9.17
N CYS A 234 5.26 14.55 -8.78
CA CYS A 234 5.41 13.28 -8.10
C CYS A 234 5.83 13.55 -6.64
N ARG A 235 5.00 13.16 -5.68
CA ARG A 235 5.30 13.24 -4.25
C ARG A 235 5.44 11.84 -3.69
N ALA A 236 6.41 11.62 -2.82
CA ALA A 236 6.61 10.33 -2.17
C ALA A 236 6.58 10.48 -0.65
N TRP A 237 5.94 9.52 0.01
CA TRP A 237 5.94 9.40 1.47
C TRP A 237 6.28 7.99 1.90
N ILE A 238 7.08 7.88 2.95
CA ILE A 238 7.37 6.62 3.61
C ILE A 238 6.77 6.69 5.01
N ALA A 239 5.74 5.88 5.25
CA ALA A 239 5.13 5.75 6.57
C ALA A 239 5.66 4.48 7.25
N VAL A 240 6.34 4.66 8.38
CA VAL A 240 6.95 3.59 9.19
C VAL A 240 6.10 3.37 10.42
N THR A 241 5.57 2.16 10.58
CA THR A 241 4.60 1.81 11.63
C THR A 241 5.21 0.85 12.63
N PHE A 242 5.09 1.20 13.90
CA PHE A 242 5.58 0.45 15.04
C PHE A 242 4.41 -0.09 15.88
N SER A 243 4.56 -1.32 16.38
CA SER A 243 3.71 -1.89 17.41
C SER A 243 4.07 -1.26 18.76
N GLY A 244 3.07 -0.67 19.42
CA GLY A 244 3.18 -0.28 20.82
C GLY A 244 2.97 -1.43 21.79
N ALA A 245 2.76 -2.66 21.31
CA ALA A 245 2.67 -3.85 22.14
C ALA A 245 4.02 -4.59 22.07
N VAL A 246 4.90 -4.34 23.03
CA VAL A 246 6.19 -5.02 23.16
C VAL A 246 6.12 -5.91 24.40
N ASN A 247 6.38 -7.21 24.26
CA ASN A 247 6.31 -8.19 25.35
C ASN A 247 4.98 -8.17 26.14
N GLY A 248 3.86 -7.93 25.44
CA GLY A 248 2.51 -7.88 26.04
C GLY A 248 2.16 -6.58 26.77
N GLN A 249 3.12 -5.65 26.94
CA GLN A 249 2.84 -4.34 27.54
C GLN A 249 2.46 -3.32 26.46
N ARG A 250 1.36 -2.60 26.69
CA ARG A 250 0.90 -1.51 25.83
C ARG A 250 1.58 -0.21 26.22
N ARG A 251 2.46 0.28 25.35
CA ARG A 251 3.13 1.58 25.51
C ARG A 251 2.18 2.73 25.22
N LYS A 252 2.35 3.82 25.97
CA LYS A 252 1.61 5.07 25.80
C LYS A 252 2.21 5.92 24.67
N PRO A 253 1.45 6.85 24.10
CA PRO A 253 1.95 7.73 23.04
C PRO A 253 3.16 8.55 23.46
N GLU A 254 3.24 8.97 24.72
CA GLU A 254 4.33 9.81 25.20
C GLU A 254 5.67 9.07 25.24
N ASP A 255 5.64 7.80 25.66
CA ASP A 255 6.83 6.95 25.69
C ASP A 255 7.30 6.64 24.27
N MET A 256 6.35 6.33 23.37
CA MET A 256 6.66 6.07 21.96
C MET A 256 7.22 7.30 21.24
N GLY A 257 6.65 8.49 21.48
CA GLY A 257 7.13 9.73 20.90
C GLY A 257 8.58 10.03 21.29
N ARG A 258 8.92 9.90 22.58
CA ARG A 258 10.30 10.12 23.07
C ARG A 258 11.29 9.09 22.53
N GLU A 259 10.90 7.81 22.49
CA GLU A 259 11.76 6.76 21.92
C GLU A 259 12.03 7.02 20.43
N LEU A 260 10.97 7.25 19.66
CA LEU A 260 11.08 7.47 18.21
C LEU A 260 11.87 8.73 17.87
N ALA A 261 11.77 9.80 18.67
CA ALA A 261 12.55 11.03 18.49
C ALA A 261 14.08 10.79 18.45
N SER A 262 14.57 9.78 19.17
CA SER A 262 15.99 9.41 19.17
C SER A 262 16.41 8.52 18.00
N ARG A 263 15.49 7.70 17.47
CA ARG A 263 15.78 6.74 16.40
C ARG A 263 15.57 7.31 14.99
N LEU A 264 14.67 8.28 14.87
CA LEU A 264 14.25 8.83 13.58
C LEU A 264 15.39 9.38 12.72
N PRO A 265 16.41 10.07 13.27
CA PRO A 265 17.60 10.45 12.52
C PRO A 265 18.26 9.30 11.76
N GLY A 266 18.47 8.15 12.43
CA GLY A 266 19.08 6.96 11.83
C GLY A 266 18.24 6.38 10.70
N LEU A 267 16.91 6.31 10.89
CA LEU A 267 15.98 5.87 9.85
C LEU A 267 15.99 6.78 8.63
N THR A 268 16.03 8.11 8.83
CA THR A 268 16.08 9.09 7.73
C THR A 268 17.42 9.08 7.00
N ALA A 269 18.54 8.87 7.70
CA ALA A 269 19.87 8.85 7.10
C ALA A 269 20.02 7.67 6.13
N GLY A 270 19.54 6.48 6.49
CA GLY A 270 19.60 5.30 5.62
C GLY A 270 18.80 5.45 4.32
N LEU A 271 17.73 6.25 4.33
CA LEU A 271 16.87 6.49 3.16
C LEU A 271 17.52 7.40 2.11
N SER A 272 18.37 8.34 2.52
CA SER A 272 19.06 9.23 1.59
C SER A 272 19.98 8.44 0.63
N ALA A 273 20.67 7.42 1.15
CA ALA A 273 21.49 6.51 0.34
C ALA A 273 20.66 5.57 -0.57
N ALA A 274 19.37 5.41 -0.28
CA ALA A 274 18.44 4.53 -0.98
C ALA A 274 17.62 5.24 -2.07
N GLY A 275 17.99 6.47 -2.46
CA GLY A 275 17.34 7.21 -3.55
C GLY A 275 16.02 7.86 -3.17
N ALA A 276 15.73 7.98 -1.87
CA ALA A 276 14.57 8.73 -1.38
C ALA A 276 14.80 10.26 -1.36
N GLY A 277 15.98 10.71 -1.81
CA GLY A 277 16.43 12.10 -1.72
C GLY A 277 16.50 12.58 -0.27
N ALA A 278 16.11 13.84 -0.04
CA ALA A 278 16.04 14.42 1.29
C ALA A 278 14.81 13.88 2.07
N ALA A 279 14.95 12.69 2.66
CA ALA A 279 13.92 12.11 3.52
C ALA A 279 13.79 12.91 4.84
N ARG A 280 12.69 13.64 5.00
CA ARG A 280 12.42 14.49 6.17
C ARG A 280 11.14 14.05 6.88
N PRO A 281 11.10 14.06 8.23
CA PRO A 281 9.85 13.84 8.94
C PRO A 281 8.80 14.89 8.56
N VAL A 282 7.54 14.45 8.43
CA VAL A 282 6.41 15.33 8.14
C VAL A 282 5.85 15.86 9.45
N SER A 283 5.62 17.18 9.54
CA SER A 283 4.97 17.81 10.70
C SER A 283 3.49 17.41 10.81
N ALA A 284 2.85 17.69 11.95
CA ALA A 284 1.43 17.43 12.15
C ALA A 284 0.56 18.17 11.13
N GLN A 285 0.82 19.47 10.90
CA GLN A 285 0.10 20.26 9.88
C GLN A 285 0.35 19.73 8.47
N GLY A 286 1.61 19.41 8.12
CA GLY A 286 1.93 18.86 6.81
C GLY A 286 1.21 17.54 6.54
N LEU A 287 1.05 16.69 7.57
CA LEU A 287 0.27 15.46 7.44
C LEU A 287 -1.23 15.75 7.31
N CYS A 288 -1.77 16.72 8.06
CA CYS A 288 -3.15 17.17 7.91
C CYS A 288 -3.45 17.61 6.46
N GLU A 289 -2.58 18.42 5.86
CA GLU A 289 -2.71 18.89 4.48
C GLU A 289 -2.71 17.74 3.46
N VAL A 290 -1.79 16.77 3.63
CA VAL A 290 -1.70 15.59 2.76
C VAL A 290 -2.98 14.77 2.80
N ILE A 291 -3.50 14.53 4.01
CA ILE A 291 -4.70 13.71 4.19
C ILE A 291 -5.95 14.47 3.71
N ARG A 292 -6.09 15.75 4.02
CA ARG A 292 -7.19 16.59 3.53
C ARG A 292 -7.22 16.62 2.01
N THR A 293 -6.08 16.84 1.37
CA THR A 293 -5.93 16.87 -0.10
C THR A 293 -6.31 15.55 -0.76
N ALA A 294 -6.06 14.42 -0.10
CA ALA A 294 -6.46 13.13 -0.65
C ALA A 294 -8.00 12.94 -0.66
N TYR A 295 -8.70 13.40 0.40
CA TYR A 295 -10.16 13.33 0.48
C TYR A 295 -10.87 14.46 -0.28
N ASP A 296 -10.26 15.63 -0.39
CA ASP A 296 -10.73 16.78 -1.15
C ASP A 296 -9.61 17.30 -2.07
N PRO A 297 -9.53 16.80 -3.31
CA PRO A 297 -8.49 17.23 -4.25
C PRO A 297 -8.50 18.73 -4.55
N ALA A 298 -9.63 19.42 -4.39
CA ALA A 298 -9.71 20.87 -4.63
C ALA A 298 -9.00 21.67 -3.53
N ALA A 299 -8.85 21.12 -2.32
CA ALA A 299 -8.13 21.77 -1.23
C ALA A 299 -6.64 21.97 -1.53
N ALA A 300 -6.04 21.19 -2.44
CA ALA A 300 -4.64 21.31 -2.82
C ALA A 300 -4.29 22.73 -3.28
N LEU A 301 -5.12 23.31 -4.16
CA LEU A 301 -4.89 24.65 -4.68
C LEU A 301 -4.94 25.71 -3.58
N LEU A 302 -5.90 25.59 -2.65
CA LEU A 302 -6.06 26.53 -1.55
C LEU A 302 -4.90 26.46 -0.56
N ILE A 303 -4.43 25.24 -0.26
CA ILE A 303 -3.27 25.01 0.61
C ILE A 303 -2.01 25.58 -0.04
N ASP A 304 -1.77 25.30 -1.32
CA ASP A 304 -0.59 25.78 -2.03
C ASP A 304 -0.57 27.32 -2.15
N GLN A 305 -1.74 27.93 -2.37
CA GLN A 305 -1.93 29.40 -2.38
C GLN A 305 -1.66 30.02 -1.00
N ALA A 306 -2.17 29.42 0.08
CA ALA A 306 -1.89 29.89 1.44
C ALA A 306 -0.38 29.86 1.73
N HIS A 307 0.29 28.75 1.40
CA HIS A 307 1.74 28.66 1.53
C HIS A 307 2.48 29.68 0.66
N ALA A 308 1.92 30.04 -0.51
CA ALA A 308 2.52 31.05 -1.38
C ALA A 308 2.43 32.46 -0.78
N MET A 309 1.44 32.70 0.07
CA MET A 309 1.29 33.92 0.86
C MET A 309 2.05 33.86 2.20
N GLY A 310 2.86 32.82 2.43
CA GLY A 310 3.57 32.62 3.69
C GLY A 310 2.67 32.21 4.86
N GLN A 311 1.46 31.71 4.57
CA GLN A 311 0.48 31.27 5.57
C GLN A 311 0.43 29.74 5.62
N THR A 312 0.41 29.18 6.82
CA THR A 312 0.13 27.75 7.03
C THR A 312 -1.33 27.60 7.42
N PRO A 313 -2.17 26.90 6.63
CA PRO A 313 -3.55 26.62 7.01
C PRO A 313 -3.62 25.89 8.34
N ASP A 314 -4.47 26.35 9.26
CA ASP A 314 -4.68 25.65 10.53
C ASP A 314 -5.66 24.49 10.35
N LEU A 315 -5.12 23.30 10.04
CA LEU A 315 -5.90 22.07 9.90
C LEU A 315 -5.77 21.19 11.14
N ARG A 316 -6.88 20.96 11.83
CA ARG A 316 -6.93 20.03 12.96
C ARG A 316 -7.16 18.62 12.46
N TRP A 317 -6.50 17.62 13.05
CA TRP A 317 -6.70 16.21 12.72
C TRP A 317 -8.16 15.73 12.82
N SER A 318 -8.95 16.36 13.69
CA SER A 318 -10.39 16.10 13.80
C SER A 318 -11.20 16.50 12.56
N ASP A 319 -10.62 17.30 11.67
CA ASP A 319 -11.28 17.97 10.55
C ASP A 319 -10.61 17.72 9.18
N VAL A 320 -9.70 16.74 9.09
CA VAL A 320 -9.00 16.41 7.82
C VAL A 320 -9.72 15.37 6.96
N GLY A 321 -10.79 14.77 7.47
CA GLY A 321 -11.62 13.82 6.75
C GLY A 321 -12.52 14.48 5.70
N PRO A 322 -13.26 13.67 4.92
CA PRO A 322 -14.25 14.17 3.99
C PRO A 322 -15.50 14.63 4.74
N THR A 323 -16.18 15.65 4.21
CA THR A 323 -17.53 16.06 4.60
C THR A 323 -18.53 14.92 4.37
N ALA A 324 -18.40 14.27 3.23
CA ALA A 324 -19.24 13.14 2.90
C ALA A 324 -18.47 12.13 2.05
N HIS A 325 -18.73 10.85 2.29
CA HIS A 325 -18.33 9.82 1.35
C HIS A 325 -19.43 8.79 1.10
N GLU A 326 -19.29 8.07 0.00
CA GLU A 326 -20.13 6.94 -0.34
C GLU A 326 -19.28 5.82 -0.97
N ALA A 327 -19.17 4.71 -0.24
CA ALA A 327 -18.53 3.50 -0.70
C ALA A 327 -19.51 2.69 -1.55
N ASN A 328 -19.27 2.69 -2.86
CA ASN A 328 -19.99 1.86 -3.80
C ASN A 328 -19.28 0.52 -3.99
N TRP A 329 -19.94 -0.41 -4.71
CA TRP A 329 -19.38 -1.74 -4.94
C TRP A 329 -18.00 -1.67 -5.60
N GLY A 330 -17.79 -0.75 -6.55
CA GLY A 330 -16.53 -0.65 -7.29
C GLY A 330 -15.88 0.73 -7.28
N SER A 331 -16.46 1.72 -6.61
CA SER A 331 -15.97 3.11 -6.57
C SER A 331 -16.15 3.71 -5.18
N TYR A 332 -15.46 4.81 -4.92
CA TYR A 332 -15.52 5.56 -3.67
C TYR A 332 -15.72 7.03 -3.99
N ARG A 333 -16.91 7.56 -3.72
CA ARG A 333 -17.17 9.00 -3.85
C ARG A 333 -16.74 9.68 -2.56
N HIS A 334 -16.00 10.76 -2.67
CA HIS A 334 -15.58 11.63 -1.56
C HIS A 334 -15.68 13.10 -2.02
N ASP A 335 -15.23 14.05 -1.18
CA ASP A 335 -15.40 15.48 -1.41
C ASP A 335 -14.88 15.87 -2.82
N GLY A 336 -15.81 16.28 -3.69
CA GLY A 336 -15.52 16.74 -5.05
C GLY A 336 -14.94 15.70 -6.02
N ALA A 337 -14.84 14.42 -5.66
CA ALA A 337 -14.11 13.45 -6.47
C ALA A 337 -14.58 11.99 -6.30
N PHE A 338 -14.10 11.14 -7.23
CA PHE A 338 -14.40 9.72 -7.28
C PHE A 338 -13.10 8.93 -7.42
N SER A 339 -12.91 7.98 -6.52
CA SER A 339 -11.75 7.09 -6.51
C SER A 339 -12.12 5.65 -6.84
N VAL A 340 -11.17 4.94 -7.44
CA VAL A 340 -11.16 3.48 -7.54
C VAL A 340 -9.84 3.00 -6.99
N THR A 341 -9.90 1.98 -6.15
CA THR A 341 -8.73 1.36 -5.56
C THR A 341 -8.62 -0.10 -5.94
N TRP A 342 -7.43 -0.49 -6.40
CA TRP A 342 -7.04 -1.87 -6.71
C TRP A 342 -6.03 -2.38 -5.70
N SER A 343 -6.08 -3.67 -5.41
CA SER A 343 -5.03 -4.37 -4.67
C SER A 343 -4.24 -5.31 -5.59
N MET A 344 -2.95 -5.44 -5.33
CA MET A 344 -2.10 -6.43 -5.97
C MET A 344 -2.52 -7.82 -5.53
N THR A 345 -2.77 -8.66 -6.51
CA THR A 345 -3.20 -10.06 -6.34
C THR A 345 -2.11 -11.04 -6.76
N GLN A 346 -1.19 -10.58 -7.61
CA GLN A 346 0.02 -11.29 -7.98
C GLN A 346 1.20 -10.29 -8.07
N ALA A 347 2.30 -10.64 -7.40
CA ALA A 347 3.60 -9.99 -7.53
C ALA A 347 4.14 -10.10 -8.98
N PRO A 348 5.19 -9.34 -9.35
CA PRO A 348 5.75 -9.41 -10.69
C PRO A 348 6.14 -10.85 -11.07
N ARG A 349 5.85 -11.26 -12.30
CA ARG A 349 6.16 -12.63 -12.77
C ARG A 349 7.56 -12.71 -13.34
N GLY A 350 8.38 -13.64 -12.86
CA GLY A 350 9.77 -13.78 -13.32
C GLY A 350 10.58 -12.51 -13.01
N ASP A 351 11.76 -12.36 -13.60
CA ASP A 351 12.61 -11.25 -13.19
C ASP A 351 12.18 -9.91 -13.83
N ILE A 352 12.33 -8.82 -13.09
CA ILE A 352 12.07 -7.44 -13.54
C ILE A 352 13.34 -6.60 -13.47
N TYR A 353 13.33 -5.47 -14.17
CA TYR A 353 14.37 -4.45 -14.07
C TYR A 353 13.97 -3.36 -13.07
N ASP A 354 14.92 -2.50 -12.69
CA ASP A 354 14.69 -1.34 -11.82
C ASP A 354 13.52 -0.44 -12.29
N SER A 355 13.37 -0.31 -13.61
CA SER A 355 12.37 0.54 -14.27
C SER A 355 10.96 -0.04 -14.35
N ALA A 356 10.71 -1.24 -13.83
CA ALA A 356 9.44 -1.96 -14.01
C ALA A 356 8.21 -1.17 -13.56
N PHE A 357 8.32 -0.41 -12.47
CA PHE A 357 7.22 0.40 -11.96
C PHE A 357 7.10 1.78 -12.61
N GLN A 358 8.08 2.23 -13.39
CA GLN A 358 8.18 3.61 -13.89
C GLN A 358 6.89 4.08 -14.56
N ARG A 359 6.36 3.32 -15.54
CA ARG A 359 5.12 3.66 -16.25
C ARG A 359 3.89 3.70 -15.34
N LEU A 360 3.82 2.76 -14.38
CA LEU A 360 2.72 2.72 -13.43
C LEU A 360 2.76 3.92 -12.47
N LEU A 361 3.95 4.43 -12.15
CA LEU A 361 4.14 5.61 -11.30
C LEU A 361 3.94 6.93 -12.06
N SER A 362 4.27 6.99 -13.35
CA SER A 362 4.16 8.21 -14.16
C SER A 362 2.75 8.81 -14.19
N PRO A 363 2.60 10.14 -14.28
CA PRO A 363 1.30 10.79 -14.48
C PRO A 363 0.53 10.22 -15.69
N HIS A 364 -0.80 10.29 -15.67
CA HIS A 364 -1.65 9.80 -16.75
C HIS A 364 -2.78 10.82 -17.04
N PRO A 365 -3.05 11.17 -18.31
CA PRO A 365 -4.02 12.23 -18.65
C PRO A 365 -5.45 11.94 -18.18
N ASP A 366 -5.86 10.67 -18.18
CA ASP A 366 -7.20 10.25 -17.74
C ASP A 366 -7.37 10.16 -16.20
N ILE A 367 -6.32 10.44 -15.43
CA ILE A 367 -6.33 10.31 -13.96
C ILE A 367 -5.90 11.64 -13.34
N ALA A 368 -6.82 12.28 -12.61
CA ALA A 368 -6.53 13.55 -11.96
C ALA A 368 -5.57 13.40 -10.77
N ARG A 369 -5.59 12.26 -10.07
CA ARG A 369 -4.62 11.94 -9.03
C ARG A 369 -4.45 10.43 -8.96
N LYS A 370 -3.21 9.95 -9.10
CA LYS A 370 -2.88 8.53 -9.03
C LYS A 370 -1.92 8.30 -7.87
N ARG A 371 -2.21 7.29 -7.07
CA ARG A 371 -1.39 6.91 -5.93
C ARG A 371 -1.07 5.43 -5.98
N VAL A 372 0.20 5.11 -5.93
CA VAL A 372 0.71 3.73 -5.89
C VAL A 372 1.41 3.54 -4.56
N THR A 373 0.83 2.70 -3.71
CA THR A 373 1.33 2.45 -2.35
C THR A 373 1.85 1.04 -2.25
N LEU A 374 3.17 0.89 -2.10
CA LEU A 374 3.80 -0.38 -1.75
C LEU A 374 3.68 -0.59 -0.23
N LEU A 375 3.25 -1.77 0.17
CA LEU A 375 3.01 -2.14 1.56
C LEU A 375 4.00 -3.23 1.94
N TYR A 376 4.90 -2.95 2.86
CA TYR A 376 5.93 -3.86 3.35
C TYR A 376 5.65 -4.28 4.80
N ARG A 377 5.91 -5.55 5.11
CA ARG A 377 5.98 -6.09 6.47
C ARG A 377 7.30 -6.85 6.59
N PRO A 378 8.36 -6.18 7.07
CA PRO A 378 9.62 -6.83 7.38
C PRO A 378 9.40 -7.93 8.41
N LEU A 379 10.09 -9.06 8.24
CA LEU A 379 10.11 -10.14 9.21
C LEU A 379 11.42 -10.06 10.01
N ASP A 380 11.34 -10.32 11.31
CA ASP A 380 12.54 -10.52 12.12
C ASP A 380 13.27 -11.81 11.68
N ALA A 381 14.58 -11.87 11.97
CA ALA A 381 15.41 -12.99 11.55
C ALA A 381 14.94 -14.35 12.12
N ALA A 382 14.41 -14.36 13.36
CA ALA A 382 13.95 -15.59 14.00
C ALA A 382 12.68 -16.16 13.35
N THR A 383 11.81 -15.29 12.84
CA THR A 383 10.62 -15.67 12.08
C THR A 383 10.96 -16.00 10.62
N ALA A 384 11.92 -15.28 10.02
CA ALA A 384 12.29 -15.46 8.62
C ALA A 384 12.98 -16.81 8.35
N ALA A 385 13.96 -17.21 9.16
CA ALA A 385 14.78 -18.40 8.89
C ALA A 385 13.95 -19.71 8.79
N PRO A 386 13.01 -20.02 9.71
CA PRO A 386 12.16 -21.20 9.58
C PRO A 386 11.26 -21.17 8.34
N ILE A 387 10.77 -19.98 7.94
CA ILE A 387 9.94 -19.82 6.75
C ILE A 387 10.77 -20.18 5.52
N VAL A 388 11.96 -19.58 5.36
CA VAL A 388 12.85 -19.83 4.22
C VAL A 388 13.25 -21.30 4.12
N GLU A 389 13.61 -21.93 5.24
CA GLU A 389 13.98 -23.34 5.26
C GLU A 389 12.79 -24.26 4.95
N SER A 390 11.60 -23.95 5.47
CA SER A 390 10.38 -24.70 5.11
C SER A 390 10.04 -24.55 3.62
N ASP A 391 10.22 -23.35 3.07
CA ASP A 391 9.94 -23.02 1.68
C ASP A 391 10.90 -23.72 0.71
N LYS A 392 12.17 -23.87 1.11
CA LYS A 392 13.18 -24.66 0.40
C LYS A 392 12.83 -26.14 0.41
N ARG A 393 12.60 -26.73 1.58
CA ARG A 393 12.22 -28.16 1.71
C ARG A 393 10.96 -28.48 0.93
N ASN A 394 9.94 -27.63 1.00
CA ASN A 394 8.69 -27.80 0.26
C ASN A 394 8.91 -27.77 -1.25
N ALA A 395 9.75 -26.86 -1.76
CA ALA A 395 10.05 -26.77 -3.19
C ALA A 395 10.84 -27.98 -3.70
N GLU A 396 11.83 -28.45 -2.92
CA GLU A 396 12.60 -29.66 -3.22
C GLU A 396 11.71 -30.91 -3.25
N PHE A 397 10.83 -31.08 -2.25
CA PHE A 397 9.85 -32.16 -2.22
C PHE A 397 8.90 -32.11 -3.41
N HIS A 398 8.41 -30.91 -3.77
CA HIS A 398 7.51 -30.78 -4.92
C HIS A 398 8.20 -31.12 -6.25
N MET A 399 9.48 -30.75 -6.39
CA MET A 399 10.31 -31.09 -7.54
C MET A 399 10.58 -32.59 -7.64
N SER A 400 10.81 -33.28 -6.51
CA SER A 400 11.04 -34.73 -6.50
C SER A 400 9.74 -35.53 -6.73
N ALA A 401 8.62 -35.11 -6.13
CA ALA A 401 7.35 -35.80 -6.25
C ALA A 401 6.66 -35.58 -7.61
N ARG A 402 6.77 -34.37 -8.19
CA ARG A 402 6.15 -34.01 -9.48
C ARG A 402 7.09 -33.16 -10.34
N PRO A 403 8.07 -33.77 -11.02
CA PRO A 403 9.06 -33.05 -11.82
C PRO A 403 8.41 -32.26 -12.95
N SER A 404 8.76 -30.98 -13.05
CA SER A 404 8.39 -30.11 -14.17
C SER A 404 9.36 -28.94 -14.28
N ALA A 405 9.44 -28.30 -15.45
CA ALA A 405 10.26 -27.10 -15.61
C ALA A 405 9.92 -26.01 -14.60
N ARG A 406 8.62 -25.86 -14.25
CA ARG A 406 8.15 -24.91 -13.23
C ARG A 406 8.65 -25.29 -11.84
N ALA A 407 8.56 -26.57 -11.46
CA ALA A 407 9.05 -27.03 -10.16
C ALA A 407 10.57 -26.87 -10.04
N ALA A 408 11.32 -27.09 -11.12
CA ALA A 408 12.77 -26.90 -11.14
C ALA A 408 13.18 -25.42 -11.02
N VAL A 409 12.39 -24.49 -11.55
CA VAL A 409 12.62 -23.05 -11.37
C VAL A 409 12.27 -22.63 -9.94
N ASP A 410 11.15 -23.11 -9.39
CA ASP A 410 10.71 -22.82 -8.02
C ASP A 410 11.74 -23.30 -6.99
N ALA A 411 12.27 -24.52 -7.13
CA ALA A 411 13.32 -25.05 -6.27
C ALA A 411 14.63 -24.25 -6.36
N ARG A 412 15.02 -23.82 -7.57
CA ARG A 412 16.21 -22.96 -7.75
C ARG A 412 16.03 -21.59 -7.10
N ALA A 413 14.87 -20.98 -7.25
CA ALA A 413 14.52 -19.71 -6.61
C ALA A 413 14.53 -19.85 -5.07
N ALA A 414 13.94 -20.92 -4.54
CA ALA A 414 13.94 -21.23 -3.11
C ALA A 414 15.37 -21.35 -2.54
N ALA A 415 16.23 -22.08 -3.25
CA ALA A 415 17.62 -22.23 -2.86
C ALA A 415 18.41 -20.92 -2.95
N ALA A 416 18.08 -20.03 -3.89
CA ALA A 416 18.67 -18.70 -3.97
C ALA A 416 18.26 -17.84 -2.76
N THR A 417 16.97 -17.76 -2.44
CA THR A 417 16.47 -17.05 -1.26
C THR A 417 17.11 -17.56 0.03
N ALA A 418 17.29 -18.88 0.19
CA ALA A 418 17.97 -19.46 1.33
C ALA A 418 19.45 -19.07 1.44
N ARG A 419 20.15 -18.94 0.29
CA ARG A 419 21.53 -18.44 0.30
C ARG A 419 21.62 -16.97 0.63
N ASP A 420 20.67 -16.17 0.16
CA ASP A 420 20.65 -14.72 0.43
C ASP A 420 20.32 -14.44 1.89
N GLU A 421 19.35 -15.15 2.48
CA GLU A 421 19.05 -15.07 3.91
C GLU A 421 20.25 -15.48 4.76
N ALA A 422 20.94 -16.57 4.42
CA ALA A 422 22.18 -16.98 5.08
C ALA A 422 23.33 -15.96 4.97
N ARG A 423 23.27 -15.04 4.01
CA ARG A 423 24.20 -13.90 3.84
C ARG A 423 23.75 -12.64 4.58
N GLY A 424 22.61 -12.69 5.29
CA GLY A 424 22.06 -11.58 6.06
C GLY A 424 20.99 -10.76 5.32
N ALA A 425 20.48 -11.23 4.18
CA ALA A 425 19.35 -10.56 3.53
C ALA A 425 18.07 -10.71 4.36
N GLY A 426 17.32 -9.61 4.52
CA GLY A 426 16.03 -9.64 5.21
C GLY A 426 14.92 -10.23 4.34
N LEU A 427 13.97 -10.94 4.97
CA LEU A 427 12.75 -11.39 4.32
C LEU A 427 11.61 -10.38 4.57
N VAL A 428 10.94 -9.96 3.51
CA VAL A 428 9.87 -8.96 3.59
C VAL A 428 8.64 -9.43 2.86
N ASN A 429 7.50 -9.43 3.55
CA ASN A 429 6.21 -9.59 2.90
C ASN A 429 5.83 -8.26 2.25
N PHE A 430 5.49 -8.26 0.96
CA PHE A 430 5.07 -7.03 0.28
C PHE A 430 3.75 -7.18 -0.47
N GLY A 431 3.07 -6.06 -0.62
CA GLY A 431 1.84 -5.89 -1.39
C GLY A 431 1.85 -4.52 -2.07
N ALA A 432 0.84 -4.27 -2.91
CA ALA A 432 0.63 -2.94 -3.46
C ALA A 432 -0.85 -2.61 -3.52
N VAL A 433 -1.16 -1.32 -3.39
CA VAL A 433 -2.49 -0.75 -3.60
C VAL A 433 -2.34 0.41 -4.57
N VAL A 434 -3.19 0.45 -5.59
CA VAL A 434 -3.23 1.55 -6.56
C VAL A 434 -4.56 2.27 -6.40
N THR A 435 -4.56 3.58 -6.21
CA THR A 435 -5.75 4.43 -6.17
C THR A 435 -5.70 5.37 -7.38
N ALA A 436 -6.76 5.42 -8.17
CA ALA A 436 -6.96 6.42 -9.21
C ALA A 436 -8.18 7.27 -8.84
N THR A 437 -7.98 8.58 -8.80
CA THR A 437 -9.00 9.58 -8.46
C THR A 437 -9.27 10.45 -9.68
N VAL A 438 -10.55 10.66 -9.96
CA VAL A 438 -11.06 11.54 -11.02
C VAL A 438 -12.01 12.57 -10.41
N LEU A 439 -12.08 13.75 -11.01
CA LEU A 439 -12.96 14.84 -10.58
C LEU A 439 -14.38 14.71 -11.15
N ASP A 440 -14.57 13.84 -12.13
CA ASP A 440 -15.84 13.58 -12.79
C ASP A 440 -16.12 12.07 -12.80
N ALA A 441 -17.33 11.68 -12.37
CA ALA A 441 -17.76 10.29 -12.35
C ALA A 441 -17.73 9.63 -13.74
N GLU A 442 -17.99 10.41 -14.80
CA GLU A 442 -17.98 9.91 -16.18
C GLU A 442 -16.60 9.45 -16.64
N LYS A 443 -15.52 9.93 -15.99
CA LYS A 443 -14.14 9.54 -16.28
C LYS A 443 -13.71 8.25 -15.56
N LEU A 444 -14.53 7.70 -14.66
CA LEU A 444 -14.19 6.45 -13.94
C LEU A 444 -13.86 5.27 -14.88
N PRO A 445 -14.58 5.02 -15.99
CA PRO A 445 -14.23 3.95 -16.93
C PRO A 445 -12.85 4.16 -17.57
N LEU A 446 -12.49 5.40 -17.92
CA LEU A 446 -11.20 5.74 -18.50
C LEU A 446 -10.07 5.51 -17.49
N ALA A 447 -10.24 6.00 -16.25
CA ALA A 447 -9.27 5.76 -15.17
C ALA A 447 -9.08 4.26 -14.88
N ARG A 448 -10.15 3.45 -15.00
CA ARG A 448 -10.02 1.99 -14.87
C ARG A 448 -9.22 1.36 -16.00
N ALA A 449 -9.55 1.72 -17.25
CA ALA A 449 -8.82 1.22 -18.41
C ALA A 449 -7.33 1.62 -18.34
N ALA A 450 -7.03 2.84 -17.89
CA ALA A 450 -5.67 3.31 -17.68
C ALA A 450 -4.90 2.43 -16.68
N VAL A 451 -5.45 2.16 -15.48
CA VAL A 451 -4.78 1.29 -14.50
C VAL A 451 -4.67 -0.15 -14.99
N ASP A 452 -5.69 -0.68 -15.65
CA ASP A 452 -5.69 -2.04 -16.19
C ASP A 452 -4.63 -2.21 -17.32
N ASN A 453 -4.30 -1.15 -18.06
CA ASN A 453 -3.24 -1.12 -19.07
C ASN A 453 -1.84 -0.87 -18.47
N LEU A 454 -1.76 -0.08 -17.39
CA LEU A 454 -0.49 0.26 -16.74
C LEU A 454 0.03 -0.86 -15.84
N ALA A 455 -0.83 -1.55 -15.09
CA ALA A 455 -0.40 -2.59 -14.15
C ALA A 455 0.41 -3.75 -14.82
N PRO A 456 0.03 -4.25 -16.01
CA PRO A 456 0.82 -5.25 -16.73
C PRO A 456 2.23 -4.79 -17.10
N THR A 457 2.48 -3.47 -17.26
CA THR A 457 3.83 -2.95 -17.56
C THR A 457 4.80 -3.16 -16.40
N ALA A 458 4.29 -3.17 -15.16
CA ALA A 458 5.03 -3.56 -13.95
C ALA A 458 4.98 -5.08 -13.68
N ARG A 459 4.47 -5.87 -14.64
CA ARG A 459 4.28 -7.33 -14.57
C ARG A 459 3.44 -7.82 -13.38
N ILE A 460 2.69 -6.94 -12.73
CA ILE A 460 1.79 -7.28 -11.61
C ILE A 460 0.37 -7.55 -12.09
N LEU A 461 -0.40 -8.32 -11.31
CA LEU A 461 -1.85 -8.39 -11.47
C LEU A 461 -2.56 -7.64 -10.36
N VAL A 462 -3.38 -6.66 -10.74
CA VAL A 462 -4.20 -5.88 -9.82
C VAL A 462 -5.68 -6.22 -9.99
N ARG A 463 -6.46 -6.04 -8.92
CA ARG A 463 -7.92 -6.24 -8.93
C ARG A 463 -8.59 -5.11 -8.15
N PRO A 464 -9.68 -4.51 -8.66
CA PRO A 464 -10.47 -3.58 -7.85
C PRO A 464 -10.90 -4.23 -6.53
N VAL A 465 -10.79 -3.48 -5.43
CA VAL A 465 -11.18 -3.94 -4.10
C VAL A 465 -12.69 -3.80 -3.92
N TYR A 466 -13.44 -4.63 -4.65
CA TYR A 466 -14.89 -4.54 -4.67
C TYR A 466 -15.50 -4.74 -3.27
N GLY A 467 -16.41 -3.84 -2.88
CA GLY A 467 -17.13 -3.86 -1.62
C GLY A 467 -16.35 -3.34 -0.40
N SER A 468 -15.11 -2.86 -0.59
CA SER A 468 -14.27 -2.30 0.49
C SER A 468 -13.36 -1.19 -0.03
N GLN A 469 -13.90 -0.34 -0.89
CA GLN A 469 -13.16 0.75 -1.53
C GLN A 469 -12.69 1.82 -0.54
N ASP A 470 -13.49 2.08 0.51
CA ASP A 470 -13.18 2.96 1.63
C ASP A 470 -11.93 2.50 2.42
N ALA A 471 -11.90 1.23 2.83
CA ALA A 471 -10.76 0.65 3.53
C ALA A 471 -9.51 0.61 2.65
N ALA A 472 -9.68 0.28 1.37
CA ALA A 472 -8.59 0.25 0.40
C ALA A 472 -8.03 1.66 0.12
N PHE A 473 -8.91 2.65 -0.02
CA PHE A 473 -8.52 4.05 -0.17
C PHE A 473 -7.71 4.53 1.05
N ALA A 474 -8.15 4.21 2.26
CA ALA A 474 -7.43 4.55 3.48
C ALA A 474 -6.06 3.85 3.56
N ALA A 475 -5.96 2.60 3.12
CA ALA A 475 -4.70 1.86 3.08
C ALA A 475 -3.69 2.41 2.06
N GLY A 476 -4.15 3.16 1.07
CA GLY A 476 -3.27 3.87 0.13
C GLY A 476 -2.73 5.18 0.69
N LEU A 477 -3.33 5.75 1.74
CA LEU A 477 -2.85 6.99 2.35
C LEU A 477 -1.54 6.75 3.13
N PRO A 478 -0.68 7.78 3.29
CA PRO A 478 0.51 7.69 4.15
C PRO A 478 0.13 7.74 5.64
N LEU A 479 -0.69 6.80 6.09
CA LEU A 479 -1.15 6.63 7.49
C LEU A 479 -0.55 5.38 8.16
N GLY A 480 0.11 4.52 7.39
CA GLY A 480 0.70 3.27 7.91
C GLY A 480 -0.36 2.28 8.44
N ILE A 481 -1.54 2.23 7.81
CA ILE A 481 -2.60 1.31 8.23
C ILE A 481 -2.20 -0.12 7.90
N VAL A 482 -1.96 -0.92 8.94
CA VAL A 482 -1.62 -2.34 8.82
C VAL A 482 -2.90 -3.15 8.63
N LEU A 483 -3.38 -3.25 7.38
CA LEU A 483 -4.64 -3.92 7.02
C LEU A 483 -4.87 -5.27 7.72
N PRO A 484 -3.88 -6.19 7.81
CA PRO A 484 -4.06 -7.45 8.52
C PRO A 484 -4.48 -7.30 9.99
N ALA A 485 -4.06 -6.25 10.70
CA ALA A 485 -4.35 -6.05 12.12
C ALA A 485 -5.81 -5.60 12.37
N HIS A 486 -6.52 -5.17 11.33
CA HIS A 486 -7.92 -4.72 11.42
C HIS A 486 -8.94 -5.80 11.03
N LEU A 487 -8.48 -7.00 10.64
CA LEU A 487 -9.38 -8.11 10.35
C LEU A 487 -9.85 -8.77 11.63
N ARG A 488 -11.14 -9.14 11.69
CA ARG A 488 -11.72 -9.86 12.84
C ARG A 488 -11.19 -11.28 13.01
N VAL A 489 -10.55 -11.85 11.97
CA VAL A 489 -9.97 -13.19 12.02
C VAL A 489 -8.51 -13.08 12.49
N PRO A 490 -8.11 -13.77 13.58
CA PRO A 490 -6.75 -13.78 14.09
C PRO A 490 -5.68 -14.06 13.01
N ALA A 491 -4.49 -13.50 13.17
CA ALA A 491 -3.38 -13.66 12.21
C ALA A 491 -2.92 -15.13 12.09
N GLU A 492 -2.81 -15.84 13.22
CA GLU A 492 -2.39 -17.24 13.31
C GLU A 492 -3.30 -18.19 12.52
N LEU A 493 -4.61 -17.93 12.54
CA LEU A 493 -5.57 -18.68 11.73
C LEU A 493 -5.38 -18.34 10.25
N ARG A 494 -5.07 -17.09 9.90
CA ARG A 494 -4.92 -16.65 8.49
C ARG A 494 -3.66 -17.14 7.80
N GLU A 495 -2.53 -17.24 8.51
CA GLU A 495 -1.29 -17.76 7.92
C GLU A 495 -1.43 -19.25 7.57
N ASN A 496 -2.39 -19.93 8.22
CA ASN A 496 -2.78 -21.30 7.97
C ASN A 496 -3.98 -21.46 7.00
N LEU A 497 -4.60 -20.36 6.53
CA LEU A 497 -5.73 -20.32 5.58
C LEU A 497 -5.27 -20.07 4.14
#